data_AF-A0A3N9WQ79-F1
#
_entry.id   AF-A0A3N9WQ79-F1
#
_cell.length_a   1.000
_cell.length_b   1.000
_cell.length_c   1.000
_cell.angle_alpha   90.00
_cell.angle_beta   90.00
_cell.angle_gamma   90.00
#
_symmetry.space_group_name_H-M   'P 1'
#
loop_
_entity.id
_entity.type
_entity.pdbx_description
1 polymer ?
#
loop_
_entity_poly.entity_id
_entity_poly.type
_entity_poly.pdbx_seq_one_letter_code
_entity_poly.pdbx_strand_id
1 'polypeptide(L)'
;MSSGNNKKAYEGQKITVTFEARRCWHAAECVRGLPEVFDTGQRPWIRPDAAEAERLAEVIRRCPSGALQYELVDGGAETRTGPHRPRATPSNS
;
A
#
# COMPACT_ATOMS: atom_id res chain seq x y z
N MET A 1 -1.95 12.03 -22.70
CA MET A 1 -2.65 10.81 -22.26
C MET A 1 -2.61 10.81 -20.73
N SER A 2 -3.74 11.04 -20.07
CA SER A 2 -3.80 11.19 -18.61
C SER A 2 -3.42 9.87 -17.93
N SER A 3 -2.22 9.84 -17.33
CA SER A 3 -1.76 8.77 -16.45
C SER A 3 -2.65 8.73 -15.22
N GLY A 4 -3.79 8.03 -15.31
CA GLY A 4 -4.71 7.86 -14.19
C GLY A 4 -4.03 7.05 -13.09
N ASN A 5 -3.78 7.67 -11.94
CA ASN A 5 -3.38 6.99 -10.73
C ASN A 5 -4.53 6.07 -10.26
N ASN A 6 -4.55 4.80 -10.69
CA ASN A 6 -5.56 3.80 -10.30
C ASN A 6 -5.25 3.20 -8.91
N LYS A 7 -4.76 4.04 -8.00
CA LYS A 7 -4.35 3.67 -6.65
C LYS A 7 -5.39 4.19 -5.67
N LYS A 8 -5.82 3.33 -4.75
CA LYS A 8 -6.71 3.69 -3.65
C LYS A 8 -5.99 3.46 -2.32
N ALA A 9 -5.91 4.52 -1.51
CA ALA A 9 -5.38 4.45 -0.16
C ALA A 9 -6.50 4.08 0.84
N TYR A 10 -6.12 3.30 1.84
CA TYR A 10 -6.91 2.93 3.00
C TYR A 10 -6.06 3.30 4.21
N GLU A 11 -6.45 4.37 4.88
CA GLU A 11 -5.73 4.92 6.01
C GLU A 11 -6.14 4.14 7.27
N GLY A 12 -5.14 3.76 8.06
CA GLY A 12 -5.31 3.27 9.42
C GLY A 12 -4.50 4.12 10.39
N GLN A 13 -4.65 3.86 11.69
CA GLN A 13 -3.98 4.57 12.77
C GLN A 13 -2.46 4.36 12.74
N LYS A 14 -2.01 3.14 12.45
CA LYS A 14 -0.58 2.75 12.47
C LYS A 14 -0.01 2.48 11.08
N ILE A 15 -0.86 2.28 10.08
CA ILE A 15 -0.45 1.85 8.73
C ILE A 15 -1.46 2.29 7.69
N THR A 16 -0.97 2.86 6.59
CA THR A 16 -1.75 3.15 5.39
C THR A 16 -1.49 2.09 4.34
N VAL A 17 -2.56 1.50 3.77
CA VAL A 17 -2.47 0.51 2.69
C VAL A 17 -2.88 1.13 1.37
N THR A 18 -2.04 1.02 0.35
CA THR A 18 -2.37 1.42 -1.02
C THR A 18 -2.63 0.20 -1.90
N PHE A 19 -3.77 0.18 -2.56
CA PHE A 19 -4.15 -0.85 -3.52
C PHE A 19 -4.23 -0.32 -4.95
N GLU A 20 -3.60 -1.03 -5.89
CA GLU A 20 -3.67 -0.74 -7.32
C GLU A 20 -4.33 -1.89 -8.09
N ALA A 21 -5.61 -1.72 -8.42
CA ALA A 21 -6.43 -2.77 -9.02
C ALA A 21 -5.85 -3.35 -10.32
N ARG A 22 -5.24 -2.50 -11.15
CA ARG A 22 -4.67 -2.91 -12.45
C ARG A 22 -3.46 -3.85 -12.32
N ARG A 23 -2.78 -3.85 -11.18
CA ARG A 23 -1.67 -4.78 -10.89
C ARG A 23 -2.14 -6.05 -10.19
N CYS A 24 -3.41 -6.14 -9.77
CA CYS A 24 -3.89 -7.30 -9.02
C CYS A 24 -4.31 -8.43 -9.98
N TRP A 25 -3.55 -9.52 -10.01
CA TRP A 25 -3.89 -10.77 -10.70
C TRP A 25 -4.58 -11.82 -9.81
N HIS A 26 -5.09 -11.41 -8.63
CA HIS A 26 -5.91 -12.24 -7.72
C HIS A 26 -5.23 -13.52 -7.18
N ALA A 27 -3.96 -13.43 -6.76
CA ALA A 27 -3.25 -14.54 -6.10
C ALA A 27 -3.83 -14.96 -4.71
N ALA A 28 -4.75 -14.17 -4.16
CA ALA A 28 -5.43 -14.41 -2.89
C ALA A 28 -4.55 -14.44 -1.61
N GLU A 29 -3.27 -14.10 -1.70
CA GLU A 29 -2.37 -14.02 -0.53
C GLU A 29 -2.89 -13.07 0.56
N CYS A 30 -3.46 -11.92 0.18
CA CYS A 30 -3.99 -10.96 1.14
C CYS A 30 -5.21 -11.47 1.90
N VAL A 31 -6.23 -11.95 1.17
CA VAL A 31 -7.49 -12.45 1.76
C VAL A 31 -7.29 -13.73 2.57
N ARG A 32 -6.32 -14.57 2.20
CA ARG A 32 -5.97 -15.78 2.97
C ARG A 32 -5.12 -15.48 4.19
N GLY A 33 -4.23 -14.50 4.09
CA GLY A 33 -3.31 -14.13 5.17
C GLY A 33 -3.97 -13.35 6.30
N LEU A 34 -4.87 -12.43 5.96
CA LEU A 34 -5.60 -11.56 6.90
C LEU A 34 -7.03 -11.29 6.43
N PRO A 35 -7.95 -12.27 6.50
CA PRO A 35 -9.36 -12.07 6.15
C PRO A 35 -10.04 -11.00 7.01
N GLU A 36 -9.56 -10.74 8.23
CA GLU A 36 -10.05 -9.66 9.09
C GLU A 36 -9.75 -8.26 8.55
N VAL A 37 -8.69 -8.11 7.74
CA VAL A 37 -8.29 -6.86 7.07
C VAL A 37 -8.83 -6.79 5.65
N PHE A 38 -8.72 -7.89 4.88
CA PHE A 38 -9.06 -7.95 3.46
C PHE A 38 -10.34 -8.76 3.23
N ASP A 39 -11.47 -8.07 3.10
CA ASP A 39 -12.79 -8.67 2.88
C ASP A 39 -13.46 -8.12 1.62
N THR A 40 -13.45 -8.90 0.54
CA THR A 40 -14.04 -8.52 -0.76
C THR A 40 -15.55 -8.31 -0.73
N GLY A 41 -16.24 -8.83 0.30
CA GLY A 41 -17.68 -8.67 0.52
C GLY A 41 -18.05 -7.36 1.21
N GLN A 42 -17.07 -6.62 1.75
CA GLN A 42 -17.31 -5.39 2.50
C GLN A 42 -16.89 -4.12 1.73
N ARG A 43 -17.35 -2.96 2.23
CA ARG A 43 -17.00 -1.63 1.74
C ARG A 43 -16.77 -0.71 2.95
N PRO A 44 -15.52 -0.24 3.21
CA PRO A 44 -14.29 -0.57 2.49
C PRO A 44 -13.89 -2.05 2.64
N TRP A 45 -13.27 -2.60 1.59
CA TRP A 45 -12.83 -4.00 1.57
C TRP A 45 -11.46 -4.22 2.21
N ILE A 46 -10.72 -3.13 2.49
CA ILE A 46 -9.47 -3.14 3.24
C ILE A 46 -9.69 -2.30 4.50
N ARG A 47 -9.43 -2.89 5.67
CA ARG A 47 -9.53 -2.24 6.99
C ARG A 47 -8.20 -2.36 7.71
N PRO A 48 -7.26 -1.40 7.53
CA PRO A 48 -5.90 -1.54 8.03
C PRO A 48 -5.82 -1.74 9.55
N ASP A 49 -6.75 -1.14 10.31
CA ASP A 49 -6.80 -1.22 11.77
C ASP A 49 -7.40 -2.53 12.32
N ALA A 50 -7.80 -3.47 11.46
CA ALA A 50 -8.36 -4.75 11.91
C ALA A 50 -7.28 -5.76 12.35
N ALA A 51 -5.99 -5.43 12.21
CA ALA A 51 -4.86 -6.23 12.68
C ALA A 51 -3.67 -5.34 13.05
N GLU A 52 -2.66 -5.90 13.72
CA GLU A 52 -1.41 -5.18 13.98
C GLU A 52 -0.66 -4.86 12.68
N ALA A 53 -0.04 -3.67 12.65
CA ALA A 53 0.60 -3.11 11.47
C ALA A 53 1.72 -4.02 10.92
N GLU A 54 2.51 -4.66 11.80
CA GLU A 54 3.60 -5.54 11.41
C GLU A 54 3.08 -6.79 10.67
N ARG A 55 1.99 -7.37 11.16
CA ARG A 55 1.34 -8.55 10.57
C ARG A 55 0.73 -8.18 9.21
N LEU A 56 0.10 -7.01 9.12
CA LEU A 56 -0.43 -6.49 7.87
C LEU A 56 0.67 -6.25 6.84
N ALA A 57 1.76 -5.61 7.24
CA ALA A 57 2.93 -5.39 6.40
C ALA A 57 3.52 -6.71 5.88
N GLU A 58 3.60 -7.75 6.72
CA GLU A 58 4.08 -9.08 6.30
C GLU A 58 3.22 -9.69 5.20
N VAL A 59 1.90 -9.67 5.36
CA VAL A 59 0.99 -10.19 4.33
C VAL A 59 1.05 -9.37 3.05
N ILE A 60 1.18 -8.04 3.15
CA ILE A 60 1.33 -7.18 1.96
C ILE A 60 2.64 -7.50 1.21
N ARG A 61 3.75 -7.76 1.91
CA ARG A 61 5.04 -8.16 1.28
C ARG A 61 4.94 -9.47 0.48
N ARG A 62 3.99 -10.35 0.79
CA ARG A 62 3.75 -11.59 0.05
C ARG A 62 3.00 -11.37 -1.27
N CYS A 63 2.47 -10.16 -1.53
CA CYS A 63 1.76 -9.86 -2.78
C CYS A 63 2.72 -9.91 -3.99
N PRO A 64 2.65 -10.94 -4.85
CA PRO A 64 3.67 -11.15 -5.86
C PRO A 64 3.58 -10.15 -7.02
N SER A 65 2.44 -9.49 -7.20
CA SER A 65 2.26 -8.46 -8.23
C SER A 65 2.55 -7.04 -7.76
N GLY A 66 2.82 -6.84 -6.46
CA GLY A 66 3.00 -5.53 -5.85
C GLY A 66 1.75 -4.64 -5.87
N ALA A 67 0.57 -5.21 -6.12
CA ALA A 67 -0.70 -4.47 -6.14
C ALA A 67 -1.04 -3.84 -4.78
N LEU A 68 -0.54 -4.43 -3.70
CA LEU A 68 -0.62 -3.89 -2.35
C LEU A 68 0.74 -3.30 -1.96
N GLN A 69 0.71 -2.11 -1.37
CA GLN A 69 1.84 -1.42 -0.75
C GLN A 69 1.36 -0.86 0.59
N TYR A 70 2.29 -0.54 1.49
CA TYR A 70 1.97 0.09 2.75
C TYR A 70 2.97 1.20 3.11
N GLU A 71 2.58 2.03 4.07
CA GLU A 71 3.40 3.03 4.75
C GLU A 71 3.02 3.01 6.24
N LEU A 72 3.99 2.87 7.16
CA LEU A 72 3.72 2.95 8.60
C LEU A 72 3.58 4.42 9.04
N VAL A 73 2.68 4.67 10.00
CA VAL A 73 2.30 6.03 10.43
C VAL A 73 3.16 6.56 11.59
N ASP A 74 3.93 5.70 12.27
CA ASP A 74 4.87 6.12 13.30
C ASP A 74 6.20 6.59 12.68
N GLY A 75 6.84 7.59 13.28
CA GLY A 75 8.10 8.22 12.86
C GLY A 75 9.36 7.33 12.86
N GLY A 76 9.24 6.06 12.48
CA GLY A 76 10.33 5.19 12.10
C GLY A 76 10.61 5.37 10.61
N ALA A 77 11.72 6.01 10.28
CA ALA A 77 12.23 6.09 8.92
C ALA A 77 12.42 4.69 8.31
N GLU A 78 11.42 4.20 7.58
CA GLU A 78 11.65 3.20 6.54
C GLU A 78 12.21 3.94 5.33
N THR A 79 13.53 3.87 5.15
CA THR A 79 14.23 4.38 3.98
C THR A 79 13.56 3.84 2.71
N ARG A 80 12.87 4.73 2.01
CA ARG A 80 12.39 4.53 0.63
C ARG A 80 13.59 4.30 -0.30
N THR A 81 14.06 3.07 -0.42
CA THR A 81 14.90 2.65 -1.56
C THR A 81 14.00 2.47 -2.78
N GLY A 82 13.92 3.53 -3.59
CA GLY A 82 13.26 3.58 -4.90
C GLY A 82 13.28 5.00 -5.45
N PRO A 83 13.68 5.22 -6.72
CA PRO A 83 14.59 6.30 -7.09
C PRO A 83 13.99 7.68 -6.85
N HIS A 84 14.67 8.44 -6.00
CA HIS A 84 14.56 9.87 -5.94
C HIS A 84 14.86 10.43 -7.33
N ARG A 85 13.88 11.07 -7.96
CA ARG A 85 14.14 12.03 -9.01
C ARG A 85 14.21 13.39 -8.31
N PRO A 86 15.39 13.87 -7.88
CA PRO A 86 15.47 15.18 -7.27
C PRO A 86 15.01 16.19 -8.32
N ARG A 87 14.04 17.00 -7.92
CA ARG A 87 13.41 18.04 -8.72
C ARG A 87 14.52 19.00 -9.19
N ALA A 88 14.57 19.26 -10.49
CA ALA A 88 15.54 20.19 -11.08
C ALA A 88 15.46 21.56 -10.38
N THR A 89 16.62 22.11 -10.01
CA THR A 89 16.77 23.48 -9.51
C THR A 89 16.50 24.47 -10.63
N PRO A 90 15.77 25.59 -10.40
CA PRO A 90 15.83 26.70 -11.33
C PRO A 90 17.19 27.39 -11.18
N SER A 91 17.98 27.33 -12.24
CA SER A 91 19.15 28.19 -12.46
C SER A 91 18.65 29.62 -12.63
N ASN A 92 19.16 30.56 -11.83
CA ASN A 92 19.07 31.98 -12.16
C ASN A 92 20.46 32.60 -11.94
N SER A 93 21.07 33.04 -13.04
CA SER A 93 22.21 33.95 -13.10
C SER A 93 21.69 35.34 -13.48
#